data_AF-A0A8T6IEY5-F1
#
_entry.id   AF-A0A8T6IEY5-F1
#
_cell.length_a   1.000
_cell.length_b   1.000
_cell.length_c   1.000
_cell.angle_alpha   90.00
_cell.angle_beta   90.00
_cell.angle_gamma   90.00
#
_symmetry.space_group_name_H-M   'P 1'
#
loop_
_entity.id
_entity.type
_entity.pdbx_description
1 polymer ?
#
loop_
_entity_poly.entity_id
_entity_poly.type
_entity_poly.pdbx_seq_one_letter_code
_entity_poly.pdbx_strand_id
1 'polypeptide(L)'
;MLHCLPSGHAITRGQTLRSVVLTAAVLSLALYATPLSAQETAQRGPDVTLIEGEDRTVYEYRQNGHLRMVKIVPEFGPPYYLVPVNPSEGFGDIDQAELLVPQWRIVEF
;
A
#
# COMPACT_ATOMS: atom_id res chain seq x y z
N MET A 1 51.44 -45.36 -45.56
CA MET A 1 50.10 -44.82 -45.26
C MET A 1 50.14 -44.39 -43.80
N LEU A 2 50.05 -43.08 -43.58
CA LEU A 2 50.07 -42.40 -42.27
C LEU A 2 48.97 -42.95 -41.37
N HIS A 3 49.18 -42.97 -40.05
CA HIS A 3 48.22 -42.33 -39.14
C HIS A 3 48.93 -41.97 -37.84
N CYS A 4 49.24 -40.68 -37.71
CA CYS A 4 49.70 -40.00 -36.51
C CYS A 4 48.46 -39.66 -35.64
N LEU A 5 48.67 -39.54 -34.32
CA LEU A 5 47.66 -39.24 -33.28
C LEU A 5 46.84 -37.96 -33.53
N PRO A 6 45.79 -37.74 -32.73
CA PRO A 6 45.91 -36.58 -31.84
C PRO A 6 45.50 -36.84 -30.37
N SER A 7 46.46 -36.54 -29.50
CA SER A 7 46.34 -35.46 -28.50
C SER A 7 45.22 -35.58 -27.45
N GLY A 8 45.57 -36.17 -26.31
CA GLY A 8 44.83 -36.00 -25.06
C GLY A 8 44.66 -34.52 -24.72
N HIS A 9 43.42 -34.09 -24.53
CA HIS A 9 43.07 -32.74 -24.15
C HIS A 9 43.51 -32.49 -22.71
N ALA A 10 44.57 -31.71 -22.55
CA ALA A 10 44.99 -31.16 -21.27
C ALA A 10 43.91 -30.18 -20.77
N ILE A 11 43.03 -30.67 -19.89
CA ILE A 11 42.10 -29.81 -19.15
C ILE A 11 42.94 -29.02 -18.14
N THR A 12 43.21 -27.75 -18.48
CA THR A 12 44.03 -26.85 -17.68
C THR A 12 43.30 -26.46 -16.41
N ARG A 13 43.82 -26.93 -15.28
CA ARG A 13 43.34 -26.79 -13.88
C ARG A 13 42.99 -25.35 -13.42
N GLY A 14 43.32 -24.31 -14.20
CA GLY A 14 43.01 -22.91 -13.91
C GLY A 14 41.65 -22.42 -14.42
N GLN A 15 40.96 -23.17 -15.28
CA GLN A 15 39.69 -22.75 -15.89
C GLN A 15 38.46 -23.03 -15.00
N THR A 16 38.54 -24.05 -14.15
CA THR A 16 37.47 -24.45 -13.21
C THR A 16 37.40 -23.55 -11.99
N LEU A 17 38.51 -22.98 -11.54
CA LEU A 17 38.55 -22.14 -10.35
C LEU A 17 37.89 -20.77 -10.59
N ARG A 18 38.10 -20.18 -11.77
CA ARG A 18 37.49 -18.88 -12.16
C ARG A 18 35.98 -19.01 -12.34
N SER A 19 35.50 -20.10 -12.94
CA SER A 19 34.07 -20.34 -13.12
C SER A 19 33.34 -20.64 -11.80
N VAL A 20 33.97 -21.36 -10.87
CA VAL A 20 33.41 -21.59 -9.53
C VAL A 20 33.33 -20.30 -8.72
N VAL A 21 34.34 -19.44 -8.79
CA VAL A 21 34.30 -18.14 -8.10
C VAL A 21 33.23 -17.21 -8.69
N LEU A 22 33.08 -17.17 -10.01
CA LEU A 22 32.05 -16.37 -10.67
C LEU A 22 30.63 -16.86 -10.36
N THR A 23 30.42 -18.18 -10.38
CA THR A 23 29.11 -18.76 -10.04
C THR A 23 28.78 -18.59 -8.56
N ALA A 24 29.75 -18.75 -7.66
CA ALA A 24 29.57 -18.48 -6.24
C ALA A 24 29.26 -16.99 -5.98
N ALA A 25 29.92 -16.06 -6.69
CA ALA A 25 29.67 -14.63 -6.58
C ALA A 25 28.27 -14.24 -7.08
N VAL A 26 27.82 -14.80 -8.21
CA VAL A 26 26.47 -14.57 -8.75
C VAL A 26 25.40 -15.16 -7.84
N LEU A 27 25.62 -16.36 -7.30
CA LEU A 27 24.69 -17.00 -6.35
C LEU A 27 24.61 -16.21 -5.03
N SER A 28 25.75 -15.72 -4.54
CA SER A 28 25.80 -14.87 -3.36
C SER A 28 25.03 -13.57 -3.60
N LEU A 29 25.25 -12.89 -4.74
CA LEU A 29 24.52 -11.67 -5.08
C LEU A 29 23.01 -11.90 -5.22
N ALA A 30 22.59 -13.04 -5.77
CA ALA A 30 21.19 -13.42 -5.87
C ALA A 30 20.55 -13.72 -4.49
N LEU A 31 21.32 -14.25 -3.53
CA LEU A 31 20.86 -14.48 -2.16
C LEU A 31 20.66 -13.17 -1.38
N TYR A 32 21.39 -12.10 -1.72
CA TYR A 32 21.23 -10.78 -1.10
C TYR A 32 20.21 -9.88 -1.82
N ALA A 33 19.64 -10.33 -2.94
CA ALA A 33 18.59 -9.60 -3.66
C ALA A 33 17.23 -9.80 -2.99
N THR A 34 17.09 -9.35 -1.74
CA THR A 34 15.76 -9.21 -1.13
C THR A 34 15.01 -8.12 -1.87
N PRO A 35 13.81 -8.38 -2.43
CA PRO A 35 12.99 -7.28 -2.92
C PRO A 35 12.70 -6.37 -1.74
N LEU A 36 13.22 -5.14 -1.80
CA LEU A 36 12.80 -4.09 -0.89
C LEU A 36 11.38 -3.71 -1.31
N SER A 37 10.39 -4.40 -0.74
CA SER A 37 9.02 -3.91 -0.78
C SER A 37 9.04 -2.57 -0.06
N ALA A 38 8.95 -1.48 -0.82
CA ALA A 38 8.65 -0.17 -0.29
C ALA A 38 7.25 -0.27 0.33
N GLN A 39 7.18 -0.58 1.63
CA GLN A 39 5.96 -0.44 2.39
C GLN A 39 5.77 1.07 2.53
N GLU A 40 5.10 1.64 1.54
CA GLU A 40 4.66 3.01 1.55
C GLU A 40 3.76 3.14 2.78
N THR A 41 4.35 3.63 3.88
CA THR A 41 3.62 4.20 5.00
C THR A 41 3.08 5.53 4.49
N ALA A 42 2.24 5.44 3.46
CA ALA A 42 1.45 6.54 3.00
C ALA A 42 0.70 6.98 4.25
N GLN A 43 0.93 8.22 4.65
CA GLN A 43 -0.06 9.03 5.33
C GLN A 43 -1.28 9.10 4.39
N ARG A 44 -1.97 7.96 4.22
CA ARG A 44 -3.09 7.82 3.31
C ARG A 44 -4.17 8.66 3.96
N GLY A 45 -4.63 9.68 3.25
CA GLY A 45 -5.81 10.45 3.65
C GLY A 45 -6.99 9.51 3.95
N PRO A 46 -8.07 10.02 4.54
CA PRO A 46 -9.23 9.20 4.84
C PRO A 46 -9.68 8.44 3.60
N ASP A 47 -10.05 7.17 3.78
CA ASP A 47 -10.73 6.38 2.77
C ASP A 47 -12.13 6.96 2.57
N VAL A 48 -12.48 7.31 1.34
CA VAL A 48 -13.75 7.97 1.03
C VAL A 48 -14.62 7.06 0.19
N THR A 49 -15.79 6.69 0.72
CA THR A 49 -16.80 5.94 -0.02
C THR A 49 -17.93 6.86 -0.46
N LEU A 50 -18.26 6.84 -1.75
CA LEU A 50 -19.36 7.61 -2.33
C LEU A 50 -20.58 6.71 -2.50
N ILE A 51 -21.72 7.19 -2.02
CA ILE A 51 -23.02 6.54 -2.11
C ILE A 51 -23.98 7.52 -2.78
N GLU A 52 -24.48 7.14 -3.95
CA GLU A 52 -25.51 7.91 -4.67
C GLU A 52 -26.91 7.49 -4.19
N GLY A 53 -27.69 8.47 -3.75
CA GLY A 53 -29.11 8.32 -3.46
C GLY A 53 -29.94 9.18 -4.42
N GLU A 54 -31.27 9.01 -4.36
CA GLU A 54 -32.21 9.70 -5.25
C GLU A 54 -32.15 11.23 -5.07
N ASP A 55 -32.22 11.72 -3.82
CA ASP A 55 -32.24 13.17 -3.52
C ASP A 55 -30.94 13.72 -2.89
N ARG A 56 -29.87 12.90 -2.85
CA ARG A 56 -28.60 13.27 -2.20
C ARG A 56 -27.43 12.37 -2.58
N THR A 57 -26.23 12.92 -2.52
CA THR A 57 -24.97 12.17 -2.53
C THR A 57 -24.37 12.14 -1.13
N VAL A 58 -23.89 10.98 -0.69
CA VAL A 58 -23.28 10.79 0.61
C VAL A 58 -21.81 10.37 0.44
N TYR A 59 -20.92 11.02 1.20
CA TYR A 59 -19.51 10.66 1.27
C TYR A 59 -19.18 10.21 2.70
N GLU A 60 -18.83 8.95 2.86
CA GLU A 60 -18.32 8.41 4.11
C GLU A 60 -16.81 8.57 4.18
N TYR A 61 -16.29 9.18 5.24
CA TYR A 61 -14.86 9.34 5.45
C TYR A 61 -14.41 8.42 6.58
N ARG A 62 -13.60 7.41 6.22
CA ARG A 62 -13.06 6.43 7.13
C ARG A 62 -11.57 6.67 7.37
N GLN A 63 -11.15 6.64 8.63
CA GLN A 63 -9.74 6.77 9.00
C GLN A 63 -9.35 5.57 9.85
N ASN A 64 -8.32 4.83 9.44
CA ASN A 64 -7.90 3.59 10.09
C ASN A 64 -9.06 2.57 10.25
N GLY A 65 -10.01 2.56 9.30
CA GLY A 65 -11.20 1.69 9.33
C GLY A 65 -12.41 2.25 10.08
N HIS A 66 -12.26 3.32 10.86
CA HIS A 66 -13.32 3.95 11.65
C HIS A 66 -14.06 5.03 10.87
N LEU A 67 -15.39 5.04 10.90
CA LEU A 67 -16.19 6.08 10.24
C LEU A 67 -16.13 7.37 11.07
N ARG A 68 -15.47 8.41 10.55
CA ARG A 68 -15.22 9.66 11.29
C ARG A 68 -16.23 10.76 10.99
N MET A 69 -16.60 10.89 9.73
CA MET A 69 -17.56 11.89 9.29
C MET A 69 -18.34 11.40 8.07
N VAL A 70 -19.51 11.97 7.88
CA VAL A 70 -20.31 11.77 6.68
C VAL A 70 -20.63 13.14 6.09
N LYS A 71 -20.26 13.39 4.83
CA LYS A 71 -20.70 14.57 4.09
C LYS A 71 -21.96 14.24 3.31
N ILE A 72 -22.99 15.05 3.49
CA ILE A 72 -24.23 14.95 2.75
C ILE A 72 -24.30 16.14 1.79
N VAL A 73 -24.49 15.83 0.51
CA VAL A 73 -24.76 16.79 -0.56
C VAL A 73 -26.21 16.58 -1.00
N PRO A 74 -27.17 17.34 -0.46
CA PRO A 74 -28.57 17.23 -0.88
C PRO A 74 -28.75 17.80 -2.31
N GLU A 75 -29.78 17.36 -3.02
CA GLU A 75 -30.17 17.94 -4.32
C GLU A 75 -30.49 19.44 -4.18
N PHE A 76 -31.13 19.81 -3.06
CA PHE A 76 -31.48 21.18 -2.74
C PHE A 76 -30.86 21.63 -1.41
N GLY A 77 -30.04 22.67 -1.48
CA GLY A 77 -29.44 23.32 -0.31
C GLY A 77 -27.94 23.09 -0.18
N PRO A 78 -27.30 23.69 0.84
CA PRO A 78 -25.86 23.58 1.02
C PRO A 78 -25.48 22.19 1.57
N PRO A 79 -24.31 21.66 1.19
CA PRO A 79 -23.78 20.45 1.80
C PRO A 79 -23.43 20.66 3.28
N TYR A 80 -23.52 19.59 4.06
CA TYR A 80 -23.17 19.60 5.48
C TYR A 80 -22.51 18.29 5.89
N TYR A 81 -21.76 18.33 6.99
CA TYR A 81 -21.10 17.19 7.58
C TYR A 81 -21.88 16.74 8.82
N LEU A 82 -22.03 15.43 9.00
CA LEU A 82 -22.43 14.83 10.27
C LEU A 82 -21.18 14.34 10.99
N VAL A 83 -21.02 14.80 12.23
CA VAL A 83 -19.91 14.45 13.11
C VAL A 83 -20.43 14.14 14.52
N PRO A 84 -19.71 13.32 15.32
CA PRO A 84 -20.03 13.11 16.72
C PRO A 84 -20.06 14.42 17.51
N VAL A 85 -21.05 14.58 18.40
CA VAL A 85 -21.10 15.73 19.31
C VAL A 85 -19.90 15.76 20.26
N ASN A 86 -19.42 14.58 20.67
CA ASN A 86 -18.25 14.41 21.52
C ASN A 86 -17.22 13.50 20.83
N PRO A 87 -16.32 14.04 20.01
CA PRO A 87 -15.37 13.24 19.23
C PRO A 87 -14.26 12.59 20.09
N SER A 88 -14.17 12.92 21.38
CA SER A 88 -13.22 12.26 22.30
C SER A 88 -13.74 10.90 22.77
N GLU A 89 -15.06 10.69 22.76
CA GLU A 89 -15.69 9.42 23.09
C GLU A 89 -15.74 8.52 21.85
N GLY A 90 -15.51 7.21 22.05
CA GLY A 90 -15.40 6.25 20.94
C GLY A 90 -14.30 6.61 19.93
N PHE A 91 -13.30 7.40 20.35
CA PHE A 91 -12.25 7.95 19.48
C PHE A 91 -12.78 8.76 18.28
N GLY A 92 -14.04 9.20 18.30
CA GLY A 92 -14.68 9.90 17.19
C GLY A 92 -15.24 8.96 16.13
N ASP A 93 -15.52 7.70 16.47
CA ASP A 93 -16.25 6.76 15.60
C ASP A 93 -17.75 7.07 15.65
N ILE A 94 -18.34 7.33 14.49
CA ILE A 94 -19.77 7.63 14.33
C ILE A 94 -20.64 6.46 14.79
N ASP A 95 -20.20 5.22 14.59
CA ASP A 95 -20.97 4.03 14.99
C ASP A 95 -21.09 3.91 16.52
N GLN A 96 -20.24 4.61 17.27
CA GLN A 96 -20.24 4.66 18.74
C GLN A 96 -20.79 5.97 19.30
N ALA A 97 -21.14 6.92 18.44
CA ALA A 97 -21.60 8.23 18.87
C ALA A 97 -23.07 8.18 19.36
N GLU A 98 -23.33 8.75 20.53
CA GLU A 98 -24.70 8.88 21.04
C GLU A 98 -25.53 9.89 20.24
N LEU A 99 -24.87 10.90 19.68
CA LEU A 99 -25.51 11.98 18.93
C LEU A 99 -24.58 12.52 17.83
N LEU A 100 -25.17 12.77 16.66
CA LEU A 100 -24.52 13.44 15.54
C LEU A 100 -25.09 14.84 15.37
N VAL A 101 -24.22 15.80 15.03
CA VAL A 101 -24.61 17.19 14.78
C VAL A 101 -24.21 17.63 13.37
N PRO A 102 -25.04 18.43 12.69
CA PRO A 102 -24.68 19.00 11.40
C PRO A 102 -23.65 20.14 11.57
N GLN A 103 -22.62 20.13 10.74
CA GLN A 103 -21.58 21.15 10.69
C GLN A 103 -21.42 21.67 9.26
N TRP A 104 -21.38 23.00 9.12
CA TRP A 104 -21.23 23.70 7.84
C TRP A 104 -19.76 24.00 7.50
N ARG A 105 -18.88 23.92 8.51
CA ARG A 105 -17.44 24.07 8.35
C ARG A 105 -16.83 22.69 8.18
N ILE A 106 -15.83 22.59 7.30
CA ILE A 106 -14.99 21.40 7.21
C ILE A 106 -14.30 21.20 8.55
N VAL A 107 -14.49 20.03 9.15
CA VAL A 107 -13.73 19.61 10.33
C VAL A 107 -12.48 18.93 9.80
N GLU A 108 -11.32 19.52 10.05
CA GLU A 108 -10.03 18.89 9.79
C GLU A 108 -9.67 18.01 11.00
N PHE A 109 -9.02 16.89 10.73
CA PHE A 109 -8.58 15.91 11.72
C PHE A 109 -7.10 15.58 11.56
#